data_AF-A0A819X8X8-F1
#
_entry.id   AF-A0A819X8X8-F1
#
_cell.length_a   1.000
_cell.length_b   1.000
_cell.length_c   1.000
_cell.angle_alpha   90.00
_cell.angle_beta   90.00
_cell.angle_gamma   90.00
#
_symmetry.space_group_name_H-M   'P 1'
#
loop_
_entity.id
_entity.type
_entity.pdbx_description
1 polymer ?
#
loop_
_entity_poly.entity_id
_entity_poly.type
_entity_poly.pdbx_seq_one_letter_code
_entity_poly.pdbx_strand_id
1 'polypeptide(L)'
;MSTNEQQQNTEQLTMLKERFPHINENKLTRVLQRHDGDFDKVCARLNQREARCNKWESLETRFGPAITTLQQENPSIQSCKRFRVLKTMERFDGDLEKVNEFLQKVETKRCHKDRDTSTSRCQRREELRTKYASQLAQLTTSGINLDRPWVLRLLEKHEGDVNKVIEIKAKFAECDTKYANQIAQLEAEGFPIKNKRILARLLEKSNGDINVVKQFVQERQEKHLKRKEHRSTSPTMATQEGNETCRRRHDFNSDDLENLKKLRLAGVHGNPRKVLATFHECNDSIELTQVRIQENKDKRCHHREERTSVADIHNAYIKINQREDWPRDIEQVYLDGNNMMFVVDSLRRLCLNRAGKKTERAIGEVAAAWNQQMHIPNVE
;
A
#
# COMPACT_ATOMS: atom_id res chain seq x y z
N MET A 1 -20.99 -31.34 17.19
CA MET A 1 -20.16 -31.20 18.40
C MET A 1 -20.51 -32.34 19.30
N SER A 2 -19.52 -33.09 19.76
CA SER A 2 -19.75 -34.15 20.75
C SER A 2 -20.29 -33.52 22.03
N THR A 3 -21.15 -34.23 22.78
CA THR A 3 -21.64 -33.78 24.10
C THR A 3 -20.50 -33.37 25.03
N ASN A 4 -19.34 -34.02 24.89
CA ASN A 4 -18.12 -33.70 25.63
C ASN A 4 -17.55 -32.31 25.29
N GLU A 5 -17.60 -31.88 24.02
CA GLU A 5 -17.10 -30.55 23.62
C GLU A 5 -18.01 -29.44 24.15
N GLN A 6 -19.32 -29.69 24.22
CA GLN A 6 -20.26 -28.73 24.80
C GLN A 6 -20.00 -28.55 26.30
N GLN A 7 -19.78 -29.66 27.02
CA GLN A 7 -19.47 -29.63 28.45
C GLN A 7 -18.15 -28.92 28.74
N GLN A 8 -17.10 -29.20 27.96
CA GLN A 8 -15.80 -28.53 28.10
C GLN A 8 -15.91 -27.01 27.85
N ASN A 9 -16.67 -26.60 26.84
CA ASN A 9 -16.90 -25.17 26.58
C ASN A 9 -17.69 -24.49 27.69
N THR A 10 -18.66 -25.17 28.30
CA THR A 10 -19.39 -24.62 29.46
C THR A 10 -18.49 -24.44 30.67
N GLU A 11 -17.63 -25.42 30.99
CA GLU A 11 -16.67 -25.32 32.10
C GLU A 11 -15.67 -24.18 31.87
N GLN A 12 -15.12 -24.07 30.66
CA GLN A 12 -14.23 -22.96 30.29
C GLN A 12 -14.92 -21.59 30.39
N LEU A 13 -16.19 -21.50 30.00
CA LEU A 13 -16.94 -20.26 30.10
C LEU A 13 -17.16 -19.86 31.56
N THR A 14 -17.47 -20.81 32.44
CA THR A 14 -17.60 -20.57 33.89
C THR A 14 -16.29 -20.05 34.49
N MET A 15 -15.15 -20.71 34.20
CA MET A 15 -13.83 -20.25 34.66
C MET A 15 -13.48 -18.83 34.15
N LEU A 16 -13.80 -18.52 32.89
CA LEU A 16 -13.61 -17.17 32.36
C LEU A 16 -14.52 -16.14 33.03
N LYS A 17 -15.73 -16.53 33.43
CA LYS A 17 -16.70 -15.64 34.08
C LYS A 17 -16.29 -15.32 35.51
N GLU A 18 -15.77 -16.30 36.25
CA GLU A 18 -15.17 -16.10 37.57
C GLU A 18 -13.96 -15.17 37.50
N ARG A 19 -13.09 -15.37 36.50
CA ARG A 19 -11.88 -14.56 36.34
C ARG A 19 -12.13 -13.14 35.84
N PHE A 20 -13.14 -12.94 34.99
CA PHE A 20 -13.48 -11.64 34.39
C PHE A 20 -14.97 -11.29 34.60
N PRO A 21 -15.39 -11.02 35.85
CA PRO A 21 -16.82 -10.90 36.19
C PRO A 21 -17.51 -9.75 35.47
N HIS A 22 -16.77 -8.67 35.18
CA HIS A 22 -17.25 -7.47 34.50
C HIS A 22 -17.52 -7.66 32.99
N ILE A 23 -17.08 -8.77 32.39
CA ILE A 23 -17.31 -9.05 30.97
C ILE A 23 -18.63 -9.80 30.79
N ASN A 24 -19.47 -9.31 29.89
CA ASN A 24 -20.71 -9.97 29.51
C ASN A 24 -20.44 -11.36 28.91
N GLU A 25 -21.19 -12.36 29.36
CA GLU A 25 -21.04 -13.76 28.98
C GLU A 25 -21.04 -13.99 27.46
N ASN A 26 -21.97 -13.37 26.72
CA ASN A 26 -22.02 -13.46 25.25
C ASN A 26 -20.72 -12.98 24.58
N LYS A 27 -20.01 -12.02 25.19
CA LYS A 27 -18.70 -11.58 24.68
C LYS A 27 -17.62 -12.62 24.96
N LEU A 28 -17.64 -13.27 26.13
CA LEU A 28 -16.72 -14.36 26.47
C LEU A 28 -16.91 -15.54 25.51
N THR A 29 -18.15 -15.97 25.27
CA THR A 29 -18.48 -17.06 24.33
C THR A 29 -17.97 -16.77 22.92
N ARG A 30 -18.17 -15.55 22.40
CA ARG A 30 -17.65 -15.16 21.07
C ARG A 30 -16.12 -15.15 21.00
N VAL A 31 -15.44 -14.78 22.09
CA VAL A 31 -13.97 -14.79 22.13
C VAL A 31 -13.46 -16.22 22.19
N LEU A 32 -14.11 -17.09 22.96
CA LEU A 32 -13.79 -18.52 23.05
C LEU A 32 -13.96 -19.21 21.68
N GLN A 33 -15.09 -18.98 21.01
CA GLN A 33 -15.34 -19.49 19.66
C GLN A 33 -14.33 -19.00 18.62
N ARG A 34 -13.88 -17.74 18.72
CA ARG A 34 -12.90 -17.17 17.78
C ARG A 34 -11.50 -17.81 17.91
N HIS A 35 -11.20 -18.38 19.07
CA HIS A 35 -9.93 -19.00 19.37
C HIS A 35 -10.04 -20.53 19.45
N ASP A 36 -11.08 -21.11 18.83
CA ASP A 36 -11.28 -22.55 18.72
C ASP A 36 -11.25 -23.29 20.07
N GLY A 37 -11.70 -22.63 21.16
CA GLY A 37 -11.68 -23.20 22.52
C GLY A 37 -10.31 -23.18 23.21
N ASP A 38 -9.30 -22.52 22.64
CA ASP A 38 -7.98 -22.34 23.27
C ASP A 38 -8.06 -21.35 24.44
N PHE A 39 -8.26 -21.88 25.64
CA PHE A 39 -8.47 -21.13 26.87
C PHE A 39 -7.30 -20.18 27.20
N ASP A 40 -6.06 -20.59 26.97
CA ASP A 40 -4.88 -19.78 27.28
C ASP A 40 -4.78 -18.56 26.37
N LYS A 41 -5.03 -18.74 25.07
CA LYS A 41 -5.11 -17.61 24.12
C LYS A 41 -6.22 -16.64 24.49
N VAL A 42 -7.37 -17.16 24.95
CA VAL A 42 -8.50 -16.34 25.40
C VAL A 42 -8.12 -15.56 26.66
N CYS A 43 -7.56 -16.21 27.67
CA CYS A 43 -7.09 -15.56 28.91
C CYS A 43 -6.05 -14.48 28.62
N ALA A 44 -5.03 -14.78 27.81
CA ALA A 44 -4.01 -13.80 27.42
C ALA A 44 -4.63 -12.59 26.71
N ARG A 45 -5.64 -12.82 25.85
CA ARG A 45 -6.33 -11.75 25.14
C ARG A 45 -7.20 -10.88 26.05
N LEU A 46 -7.85 -11.48 27.05
CA LEU A 46 -8.67 -10.78 28.03
C LEU A 46 -7.81 -9.99 29.02
N ASN A 47 -6.73 -10.57 29.54
CA ASN A 47 -5.73 -9.85 30.35
C ASN A 47 -5.17 -8.63 29.59
N GLN A 48 -4.81 -8.79 28.31
CA GLN A 48 -4.36 -7.67 27.48
C GLN A 48 -5.44 -6.60 27.27
N ARG A 49 -6.72 -6.98 27.31
CA ARG A 49 -7.82 -6.04 27.22
C ARG A 49 -7.99 -5.28 28.54
N GLU A 50 -7.98 -5.97 29.65
CA GLU A 50 -8.08 -5.39 31.00
C GLU A 50 -6.92 -4.45 31.29
N ALA A 51 -5.68 -4.86 31.03
CA ALA A 51 -4.50 -3.99 31.14
C ALA A 51 -4.65 -2.71 30.30
N ARG A 52 -5.24 -2.82 29.10
CA ARG A 52 -5.57 -1.63 28.30
C ARG A 52 -6.65 -0.79 28.97
N CYS A 53 -7.75 -1.38 29.45
CA CYS A 53 -8.81 -0.64 30.16
C CYS A 53 -8.25 0.12 31.38
N ASN A 54 -7.49 -0.55 32.23
CA ASN A 54 -6.87 0.05 33.42
C ASN A 54 -5.92 1.19 33.04
N LYS A 55 -5.14 1.02 31.96
CA LYS A 55 -4.31 2.10 31.41
C LYS A 55 -5.16 3.28 30.95
N TRP A 56 -6.31 3.05 30.31
CA TRP A 56 -7.20 4.14 29.89
C TRP A 56 -7.85 4.85 31.06
N GLU A 57 -8.31 4.11 32.07
CA GLU A 57 -8.84 4.70 33.30
C GLU A 57 -7.78 5.53 34.03
N SER A 58 -6.54 5.03 34.12
CA SER A 58 -5.42 5.80 34.67
C SER A 58 -5.16 7.10 33.91
N LEU A 59 -5.14 7.05 32.56
CA LEU A 59 -5.00 8.25 31.74
C LEU A 59 -6.19 9.21 31.86
N GLU A 60 -7.40 8.68 31.97
CA GLU A 60 -8.64 9.45 32.15
C GLU A 60 -8.63 10.15 33.52
N THR A 61 -8.21 9.47 34.57
CA THR A 61 -8.04 10.07 35.90
C THR A 61 -6.96 11.17 35.86
N ARG A 62 -5.84 10.93 35.17
CA ARG A 62 -4.72 11.88 35.12
C ARG A 62 -4.99 13.10 34.23
N PHE A 63 -5.61 12.92 33.07
CA PHE A 63 -5.74 13.97 32.05
C PHE A 63 -7.19 14.35 31.74
N GLY A 64 -8.19 13.66 32.30
CA GLY A 64 -9.61 13.89 32.03
C GLY A 64 -10.07 15.33 32.25
N PRO A 65 -9.74 15.98 33.39
CA PRO A 65 -10.07 17.40 33.60
C PRO A 65 -9.46 18.31 32.54
N ALA A 66 -8.17 18.12 32.25
CA ALA A 66 -7.43 18.92 31.26
C ALA A 66 -7.98 18.74 29.84
N ILE A 67 -8.44 17.54 29.48
CA ILE A 67 -9.12 17.28 28.20
C ILE A 67 -10.45 18.01 28.14
N THR A 68 -11.21 18.03 29.23
CA THR A 68 -12.50 18.75 29.28
C THR A 68 -12.28 20.25 29.08
N THR A 69 -11.27 20.84 29.74
CA THR A 69 -10.88 22.24 29.53
C THR A 69 -10.46 22.49 28.07
N LEU A 70 -9.59 21.63 27.52
CA LEU A 70 -9.15 21.76 26.12
C LEU A 70 -10.33 21.67 25.12
N GLN A 71 -11.32 20.81 25.39
CA GLN A 71 -12.51 20.65 24.56
C GLN A 71 -13.52 21.80 24.70
N GLN A 72 -13.52 22.51 25.83
CA GLN A 72 -14.29 23.74 26.03
C GLN A 72 -13.64 24.92 25.29
N GLU A 73 -12.31 25.03 25.37
CA GLU A 73 -11.54 26.09 24.69
C GLU A 73 -11.49 25.91 23.17
N ASN A 74 -11.50 24.65 22.69
CA ASN A 74 -11.39 24.34 21.26
C ASN A 74 -12.53 23.39 20.81
N PRO A 75 -13.69 23.94 20.41
CA PRO A 75 -14.85 23.14 19.99
C PRO A 75 -14.56 22.20 18.81
N SER A 76 -13.63 22.54 17.92
CA SER A 76 -13.21 21.67 16.80
C SER A 76 -12.68 20.32 17.28
N ILE A 77 -12.03 20.29 18.44
CA ILE A 77 -11.45 19.09 19.06
C ILE A 77 -12.52 18.18 19.66
N GLN A 78 -13.75 18.64 19.88
CA GLN A 78 -14.85 17.80 20.36
C GLN A 78 -15.19 16.67 19.37
N SER A 79 -14.97 16.89 18.07
CA SER A 79 -15.13 15.88 17.03
C SER A 79 -14.11 14.72 17.15
N CYS A 80 -13.00 14.93 17.86
CA CYS A 80 -12.01 13.90 18.09
C CYS A 80 -12.48 12.91 19.18
N LYS A 81 -12.43 11.62 18.86
CA LYS A 81 -12.68 10.56 19.84
C LYS A 81 -11.79 10.77 21.08
N ARG A 82 -12.39 10.86 22.27
CA ARG A 82 -11.71 11.12 23.57
C ARG A 82 -10.44 10.30 23.79
N PHE A 83 -10.51 9.01 23.48
CA PHE A 83 -9.36 8.07 23.49
C PHE A 83 -8.12 8.59 22.73
N ARG A 84 -8.33 9.25 21.59
CA ARG A 84 -7.24 9.77 20.76
C ARG A 84 -6.56 10.96 21.43
N VAL A 85 -7.34 11.80 22.11
CA VAL A 85 -6.84 12.95 22.87
C VAL A 85 -6.03 12.45 24.07
N LEU A 86 -6.56 11.51 24.86
CA LEU A 86 -5.83 10.86 25.97
C LEU A 86 -4.47 10.32 25.55
N LYS A 87 -4.41 9.59 24.43
CA LYS A 87 -3.15 9.03 23.92
C LYS A 87 -2.16 10.12 23.47
N THR A 88 -2.68 11.26 23.05
CA THR A 88 -1.86 12.41 22.65
C THR A 88 -1.35 13.14 23.90
N MET A 89 -2.19 13.30 24.92
CA MET A 89 -1.81 13.80 26.25
C MET A 89 -0.70 12.94 26.86
N GLU A 90 -0.85 11.62 26.86
CA GLU A 90 0.19 10.68 27.32
C GLU A 90 1.51 10.89 26.55
N ARG A 91 1.44 11.14 25.24
CA ARG A 91 2.64 11.29 24.41
C ARG A 91 3.42 12.57 24.71
N PHE A 92 2.74 13.62 25.16
CA PHE A 92 3.35 14.92 25.46
C PHE A 92 3.29 15.24 26.96
N ASP A 93 3.14 14.20 27.79
CA ASP A 93 3.08 14.29 29.26
C ASP A 93 2.08 15.30 29.83
N GLY A 94 1.01 15.59 29.09
CA GLY A 94 -0.03 16.56 29.46
C GLY A 94 0.25 18.01 29.04
N ASP A 95 1.30 18.28 28.27
CA ASP A 95 1.58 19.60 27.69
C ASP A 95 0.46 19.98 26.69
N LEU A 96 -0.42 20.90 27.13
CA LEU A 96 -1.61 21.30 26.39
C LEU A 96 -1.28 21.98 25.05
N GLU A 97 -0.22 22.79 25.00
CA GLU A 97 0.18 23.51 23.79
C GLU A 97 0.64 22.53 22.71
N LYS A 98 1.52 21.57 23.07
CA LYS A 98 1.99 20.54 22.13
C LYS A 98 0.86 19.62 21.67
N VAL A 99 -0.07 19.30 22.57
CA VAL A 99 -1.25 18.48 22.24
C VAL A 99 -2.15 19.22 21.26
N ASN A 100 -2.44 20.50 21.50
CA ASN A 100 -3.25 21.32 20.61
C ASN A 100 -2.57 21.46 19.23
N GLU A 101 -1.27 21.80 19.19
CA GLU A 101 -0.50 21.92 17.96
C GLU A 101 -0.51 20.61 17.15
N PHE A 102 -0.37 19.45 17.82
CA PHE A 102 -0.45 18.15 17.17
C PHE A 102 -1.85 17.86 16.62
N LEU A 103 -2.90 18.15 17.38
CA LEU A 103 -4.29 17.93 16.95
C LEU A 103 -4.64 18.82 15.77
N GLN A 104 -4.25 20.10 15.79
CA GLN A 104 -4.38 21.01 14.66
C GLN A 104 -3.60 20.54 13.43
N LYS A 105 -2.35 20.05 13.60
CA LYS A 105 -1.58 19.41 12.50
C LYS A 105 -2.27 18.17 11.93
N VAL A 106 -2.94 17.38 12.76
CA VAL A 106 -3.69 16.20 12.30
C VAL A 106 -4.96 16.61 11.57
N GLU A 107 -5.63 17.65 12.04
CA GLU A 107 -6.85 18.19 11.44
C GLU A 107 -6.56 18.86 10.11
N THR A 108 -5.55 19.73 10.03
CA THR A 108 -5.07 20.31 8.76
C THR A 108 -4.61 19.24 7.76
N LYS A 109 -3.93 18.18 8.20
CA LYS A 109 -3.59 17.03 7.34
C LYS A 109 -4.81 16.24 6.88
N ARG A 110 -5.87 16.15 7.70
CA ARG A 110 -7.15 15.59 7.27
C ARG A 110 -7.79 16.51 6.23
N CYS A 111 -7.91 17.80 6.51
CA CYS A 111 -8.43 18.80 5.59
C CYS A 111 -7.66 18.89 4.26
N HIS A 112 -6.34 18.70 4.22
CA HIS A 112 -5.59 18.65 2.95
C HIS A 112 -5.81 17.34 2.19
N LYS A 113 -5.91 16.21 2.89
CA LYS A 113 -6.27 14.95 2.24
C LYS A 113 -7.72 14.97 1.73
N ASP A 114 -8.55 15.75 2.42
CA ASP A 114 -9.96 15.90 2.15
C ASP A 114 -10.24 16.99 1.07
N ARG A 115 -9.42 18.04 0.98
CA ARG A 115 -9.54 19.08 -0.08
C ARG A 115 -9.07 18.61 -1.45
N ASP A 116 -8.04 17.75 -1.54
CA ASP A 116 -7.56 17.27 -2.85
C ASP A 116 -8.16 15.91 -3.26
N THR A 117 -8.81 15.17 -2.34
CA THR A 117 -9.41 13.85 -2.68
C THR A 117 -10.71 13.48 -1.96
N SER A 118 -11.34 14.37 -1.18
CA SER A 118 -12.61 14.08 -0.50
C SER A 118 -13.74 15.09 -0.79
N THR A 119 -14.23 15.12 -2.02
CA THR A 119 -15.61 14.61 -2.11
C THR A 119 -15.53 13.18 -1.57
N SER A 120 -16.04 12.96 -0.35
CA SER A 120 -15.94 11.70 0.40
C SER A 120 -15.93 10.53 -0.59
N ARG A 121 -15.06 9.53 -0.48
CA ARG A 121 -15.08 8.39 -1.42
C ARG A 121 -16.50 7.82 -1.63
N CYS A 122 -17.40 8.01 -0.66
CA CYS A 122 -18.83 7.81 -0.79
C CYS A 122 -19.52 8.84 -1.71
N GLN A 123 -19.35 10.15 -1.48
CA GLN A 123 -19.80 11.22 -2.41
C GLN A 123 -19.27 11.01 -3.83
N ARG A 124 -17.97 10.81 -4.05
CA ARG A 124 -17.45 10.53 -5.41
C ARG A 124 -18.08 9.28 -6.03
N ARG A 125 -18.36 8.25 -5.23
CA ARG A 125 -19.09 7.07 -5.74
C ARG A 125 -20.53 7.41 -6.10
N GLU A 126 -21.18 8.25 -5.33
CA GLU A 126 -22.55 8.69 -5.58
C GLU A 126 -22.62 9.63 -6.79
N GLU A 127 -21.66 10.52 -6.96
CA GLU A 127 -21.44 11.33 -8.16
C GLU A 127 -21.22 10.45 -9.39
N LEU A 128 -20.39 9.40 -9.29
CA LEU A 128 -20.20 8.46 -10.39
C LEU A 128 -21.46 7.62 -10.68
N ARG A 129 -22.25 7.29 -9.64
CA ARG A 129 -23.52 6.58 -9.81
C ARG A 129 -24.56 7.44 -10.51
N THR A 130 -24.67 8.70 -10.12
CA THR A 130 -25.57 9.67 -10.75
C THR A 130 -25.11 9.99 -12.17
N LYS A 131 -23.80 10.24 -12.39
CA LYS A 131 -23.21 10.49 -13.72
C LYS A 131 -23.42 9.32 -14.69
N TYR A 132 -23.28 8.09 -14.22
CA TYR A 132 -23.39 6.88 -15.06
C TYR A 132 -24.68 6.09 -14.82
N ALA A 133 -25.77 6.73 -14.37
CA ALA A 133 -27.00 6.04 -13.99
C ALA A 133 -27.60 5.20 -15.14
N SER A 134 -27.64 5.77 -16.36
CA SER A 134 -28.16 5.07 -17.55
C SER A 134 -27.29 3.87 -17.94
N GLN A 135 -25.96 4.01 -17.87
CA GLN A 135 -25.00 2.94 -18.14
C GLN A 135 -25.09 1.82 -17.11
N LEU A 136 -25.28 2.17 -15.83
CA LEU A 136 -25.49 1.20 -14.76
C LEU A 136 -26.78 0.40 -14.97
N ALA A 137 -27.86 1.04 -15.45
CA ALA A 137 -29.09 0.35 -15.82
C ALA A 137 -28.84 -0.67 -16.95
N GLN A 138 -28.12 -0.28 -18.01
CA GLN A 138 -27.75 -1.18 -19.11
C GLN A 138 -26.91 -2.38 -18.61
N LEU A 139 -25.90 -2.13 -17.78
CA LEU A 139 -25.07 -3.19 -17.18
C LEU A 139 -25.90 -4.13 -16.28
N THR A 140 -26.94 -3.62 -15.62
CA THR A 140 -27.87 -4.43 -14.83
C THR A 140 -28.66 -5.37 -15.73
N THR A 141 -29.17 -4.87 -16.88
CA THR A 141 -29.84 -5.69 -17.89
C THR A 141 -28.91 -6.78 -18.46
N SER A 142 -27.61 -6.50 -18.59
CA SER A 142 -26.58 -7.50 -18.95
C SER A 142 -26.17 -8.44 -17.80
N GLY A 143 -26.88 -8.42 -16.67
CA GLY A 143 -26.64 -9.31 -15.52
C GLY A 143 -25.37 -8.99 -14.74
N ILE A 144 -24.87 -7.75 -14.76
CA ILE A 144 -23.70 -7.33 -13.97
C ILE A 144 -24.18 -6.81 -12.61
N ASN A 145 -23.67 -7.41 -11.52
CA ASN A 145 -23.95 -6.92 -10.17
C ASN A 145 -23.21 -5.59 -9.91
N LEU A 146 -23.99 -4.54 -9.67
CA LEU A 146 -23.53 -3.15 -9.49
C LEU A 146 -22.94 -2.85 -8.11
N ASP A 147 -23.14 -3.70 -7.11
CA ASP A 147 -22.66 -3.47 -5.73
C ASP A 147 -21.14 -3.53 -5.64
N ARG A 148 -20.48 -4.06 -6.68
CA ARG A 148 -19.04 -4.25 -6.67
C ARG A 148 -18.32 -2.94 -7.04
N PRO A 149 -17.41 -2.42 -6.18
CA PRO A 149 -16.72 -1.15 -6.40
C PRO A 149 -15.78 -1.06 -7.61
N TRP A 150 -15.61 -2.12 -8.39
CA TRP A 150 -14.79 -2.10 -9.60
C TRP A 150 -15.58 -1.69 -10.84
N VAL A 151 -16.91 -1.85 -10.85
CA VAL A 151 -17.77 -1.49 -11.99
C VAL A 151 -17.71 0.00 -12.25
N LEU A 152 -17.94 0.82 -11.22
CA LEU A 152 -17.83 2.29 -11.30
C LEU A 152 -16.44 2.75 -11.72
N ARG A 153 -15.38 2.04 -11.30
CA ARG A 153 -13.99 2.37 -11.68
C ARG A 153 -13.69 2.05 -13.15
N LEU A 154 -14.28 0.99 -13.70
CA LEU A 154 -14.13 0.70 -15.12
C LEU A 154 -14.95 1.66 -15.98
N LEU A 155 -16.18 2.00 -15.56
CA LEU A 155 -16.96 3.04 -16.24
C LEU A 155 -16.22 4.37 -16.24
N GLU A 156 -15.65 4.78 -15.11
CA GLU A 156 -14.84 6.01 -15.06
C GLU A 156 -13.60 5.92 -15.96
N LYS A 157 -12.89 4.78 -15.96
CA LYS A 157 -11.69 4.56 -16.79
C LYS A 157 -11.98 4.53 -18.28
N HIS A 158 -13.16 4.04 -18.67
CA HIS A 158 -13.58 3.89 -20.07
C HIS A 158 -14.68 4.90 -20.44
N GLU A 159 -14.75 6.03 -19.73
CA GLU A 159 -15.61 7.17 -20.05
C GLU A 159 -17.10 6.82 -20.22
N GLY A 160 -17.57 5.79 -19.52
CA GLY A 160 -18.96 5.32 -19.59
C GLY A 160 -19.24 4.31 -20.71
N ASP A 161 -18.23 3.77 -21.38
CA ASP A 161 -18.40 2.74 -22.42
C ASP A 161 -18.86 1.40 -21.81
N VAL A 162 -20.15 1.12 -21.95
CA VAL A 162 -20.80 -0.09 -21.42
C VAL A 162 -20.28 -1.36 -22.10
N ASN A 163 -20.01 -1.31 -23.41
CA ASN A 163 -19.57 -2.47 -24.19
C ASN A 163 -18.19 -2.93 -23.74
N LYS A 164 -17.26 -2.00 -23.50
CA LYS A 164 -15.94 -2.33 -22.94
C LYS A 164 -16.04 -2.96 -21.56
N VAL A 165 -16.95 -2.50 -20.71
CA VAL A 165 -17.15 -3.08 -19.38
C VAL A 165 -17.71 -4.50 -19.47
N ILE A 166 -18.65 -4.75 -20.39
CA ILE A 166 -19.20 -6.08 -20.66
C ILE A 166 -18.11 -7.00 -21.21
N GLU A 167 -17.31 -6.54 -22.17
CA GLU A 167 -16.19 -7.29 -22.76
C GLU A 167 -15.17 -7.68 -21.68
N ILE A 168 -14.77 -6.75 -20.81
CA ILE A 168 -13.85 -7.03 -19.70
C ILE A 168 -14.46 -8.07 -18.73
N LYS A 169 -15.76 -7.98 -18.44
CA LYS A 169 -16.44 -9.00 -17.61
C LYS A 169 -16.43 -10.36 -18.31
N ALA A 170 -16.71 -10.40 -19.61
CA ALA A 170 -16.69 -11.62 -20.41
C ALA A 170 -15.30 -12.25 -20.42
N LYS A 171 -14.24 -11.47 -20.64
CA LYS A 171 -12.84 -11.93 -20.55
C LYS A 171 -12.50 -12.52 -19.18
N PHE A 172 -13.00 -11.93 -18.10
CA PHE A 172 -12.81 -12.52 -16.77
C PHE A 172 -13.56 -13.84 -16.60
N ALA A 173 -14.78 -13.97 -17.11
CA ALA A 173 -15.52 -15.22 -17.07
C ALA A 173 -14.86 -16.30 -17.95
N GLU A 174 -14.36 -15.92 -19.13
CA GLU A 174 -13.64 -16.79 -20.04
C GLU A 174 -12.32 -17.29 -19.43
N CYS A 175 -11.57 -16.44 -18.73
CA CYS A 175 -10.39 -16.88 -18.00
C CYS A 175 -10.75 -17.88 -16.88
N ASP A 176 -11.85 -17.63 -16.16
CA ASP A 176 -12.32 -18.51 -15.10
C ASP A 176 -12.74 -19.89 -15.67
N THR A 177 -13.33 -19.96 -16.89
CA THR A 177 -13.71 -21.23 -17.55
C THR A 177 -12.53 -21.92 -18.23
N LYS A 178 -11.70 -21.18 -18.97
CA LYS A 178 -10.53 -21.70 -19.71
C LYS A 178 -9.55 -22.42 -18.80
N TYR A 179 -9.38 -21.93 -17.58
CA TYR A 179 -8.45 -22.49 -16.60
C TYR A 179 -9.13 -23.28 -15.47
N ALA A 180 -10.42 -23.62 -15.61
CA ALA A 180 -11.19 -24.29 -14.56
C ALA A 180 -10.57 -25.65 -14.15
N ASN A 181 -10.12 -26.43 -15.13
CA ASN A 181 -9.52 -27.76 -14.89
C ASN A 181 -8.17 -27.64 -14.16
N GLN A 182 -7.32 -26.70 -14.57
CA GLN A 182 -6.02 -26.43 -13.95
C GLN A 182 -6.18 -25.91 -12.52
N ILE A 183 -7.21 -25.08 -12.27
CA ILE A 183 -7.56 -24.62 -10.93
C ILE A 183 -8.03 -25.80 -10.07
N ALA A 184 -8.90 -26.66 -10.59
CA ALA A 184 -9.37 -27.86 -9.88
C ALA A 184 -8.21 -28.83 -9.57
N GLN A 185 -7.26 -28.99 -10.49
CA GLN A 185 -6.04 -29.77 -10.26
C GLN A 185 -5.19 -29.17 -9.12
N LEU A 186 -5.00 -27.85 -9.10
CA LEU A 186 -4.30 -27.17 -8.01
C LEU A 186 -5.03 -27.29 -6.66
N GLU A 187 -6.37 -27.28 -6.66
CA GLU A 187 -7.18 -27.55 -5.45
C GLU A 187 -7.01 -29.00 -4.97
N ALA A 188 -7.04 -29.98 -5.88
CA ALA A 188 -6.87 -31.39 -5.55
C ALA A 188 -5.48 -31.70 -4.98
N GLU A 189 -4.45 -30.97 -5.43
CA GLU A 189 -3.09 -31.06 -4.90
C GLU A 189 -2.90 -30.31 -3.56
N GLY A 190 -3.98 -29.74 -3.00
CA GLY A 190 -3.96 -29.14 -1.67
C GLY A 190 -3.37 -27.73 -1.61
N PHE A 191 -3.24 -27.02 -2.74
CA PHE A 191 -2.83 -25.61 -2.72
C PHE A 191 -3.97 -24.75 -2.16
N PRO A 192 -3.79 -24.04 -1.02
CA PRO A 192 -4.87 -23.28 -0.40
C PRO A 192 -5.22 -22.02 -1.22
N ILE A 193 -6.30 -22.09 -2.00
CA ILE A 193 -6.75 -20.99 -2.86
C ILE A 193 -7.63 -20.02 -2.07
N LYS A 194 -7.10 -18.84 -1.74
CA LYS A 194 -7.92 -17.76 -1.16
C LYS A 194 -8.77 -17.03 -2.21
N ASN A 195 -8.35 -17.03 -3.47
CA ASN A 195 -9.04 -16.32 -4.54
C ASN A 195 -8.75 -16.94 -5.92
N LYS A 196 -9.73 -17.67 -6.47
CA LYS A 196 -9.63 -18.38 -7.76
C LYS A 196 -9.23 -17.46 -8.93
N ARG A 197 -9.66 -16.20 -8.91
CA ARG A 197 -9.34 -15.21 -9.96
C ARG A 197 -7.87 -14.83 -10.04
N ILE A 198 -7.18 -14.80 -8.90
CA ILE A 198 -5.73 -14.52 -8.90
C ILE A 198 -4.99 -15.68 -9.55
N LEU A 199 -5.47 -16.90 -9.33
CA LEU A 199 -4.88 -18.09 -9.92
C LEU A 199 -5.14 -18.17 -11.43
N ALA A 200 -6.38 -17.91 -11.87
CA ALA A 200 -6.71 -17.82 -13.30
C ALA A 200 -5.80 -16.82 -14.04
N ARG A 201 -5.54 -15.65 -13.44
CA ARG A 201 -4.61 -14.65 -14.01
C ARG A 201 -3.15 -15.08 -13.99
N LEU A 202 -2.73 -15.87 -13.01
CA LEU A 202 -1.37 -16.43 -12.97
C LEU A 202 -1.22 -17.50 -14.04
N LEU A 203 -2.22 -18.36 -14.20
CA LEU A 203 -2.27 -19.37 -15.26
C LEU A 203 -2.27 -18.70 -16.63
N GLU A 204 -3.05 -17.64 -16.83
CA GLU A 204 -3.04 -16.86 -18.07
C GLU A 204 -1.64 -16.31 -18.39
N LYS A 205 -0.95 -15.72 -17.40
CA LYS A 205 0.42 -15.22 -17.57
C LYS A 205 1.46 -16.30 -17.82
N SER A 206 1.22 -17.50 -17.32
CA SER A 206 2.09 -18.67 -17.50
C SER A 206 1.62 -19.57 -18.63
N ASN A 207 0.76 -19.09 -19.54
CA ASN A 207 0.22 -19.86 -20.67
C ASN A 207 -0.45 -21.19 -20.27
N GLY A 208 -1.01 -21.27 -19.08
CA GLY A 208 -1.65 -22.46 -18.52
C GLY A 208 -0.71 -23.45 -17.86
N ASP A 209 0.59 -23.15 -17.73
CA ASP A 209 1.55 -24.03 -17.07
C ASP A 209 1.34 -24.02 -15.54
N ILE A 210 0.84 -25.16 -15.04
CA ILE A 210 0.56 -25.40 -13.63
C ILE A 210 1.85 -25.39 -12.79
N ASN A 211 2.97 -25.90 -13.32
CA ASN A 211 4.21 -26.04 -12.56
C ASN A 211 4.85 -24.68 -12.28
N VAL A 212 4.84 -23.78 -13.26
CA VAL A 212 5.30 -22.39 -13.08
C VAL A 212 4.46 -21.67 -12.02
N VAL A 213 3.14 -21.88 -12.02
CA VAL A 213 2.25 -21.28 -11.03
C VAL A 213 2.51 -21.85 -9.63
N LYS A 214 2.75 -23.17 -9.49
CA LYS A 214 3.13 -23.78 -8.21
C LYS A 214 4.42 -23.18 -7.66
N GLN A 215 5.46 -23.09 -8.50
CA GLN A 215 6.73 -22.50 -8.13
C GLN A 215 6.58 -21.05 -7.68
N PHE A 216 5.79 -20.24 -8.41
CA PHE A 216 5.54 -18.84 -8.06
C PHE A 216 4.80 -18.69 -6.73
N VAL A 217 3.82 -19.56 -6.46
CA VAL A 217 3.08 -19.55 -5.19
C VAL A 217 3.98 -19.96 -4.03
N GLN A 218 4.79 -21.01 -4.20
CA GLN A 218 5.74 -21.49 -3.19
C GLN A 218 6.79 -20.42 -2.87
N GLU A 219 7.43 -19.82 -3.89
CA GLU A 219 8.42 -18.76 -3.71
C GLU A 219 7.83 -17.57 -2.92
N ARG A 220 6.56 -17.25 -3.18
CA ARG A 220 5.85 -16.19 -2.45
C ARG A 220 5.57 -16.58 -1.00
N GLN A 221 5.22 -17.84 -0.73
CA GLN A 221 5.03 -18.35 0.63
C GLN A 221 6.35 -18.37 1.41
N GLU A 222 7.44 -18.85 0.80
CA GLU A 222 8.78 -18.82 1.39
C GLU A 222 9.25 -17.39 1.69
N LYS A 223 9.07 -16.45 0.77
CA LYS A 223 9.36 -15.03 1.04
C LYS A 223 8.56 -14.49 2.21
N HIS A 224 7.31 -14.92 2.37
CA HIS A 224 6.48 -14.56 3.52
C HIS A 224 6.96 -15.21 4.82
N LEU A 225 7.37 -16.49 4.78
CA LEU A 225 7.94 -17.22 5.92
C LEU A 225 9.28 -16.63 6.36
N LYS A 226 10.22 -16.41 5.44
CA LYS A 226 11.50 -15.72 5.71
C LYS A 226 11.27 -14.35 6.33
N ARG A 227 10.29 -13.57 5.85
CA ARG A 227 9.92 -12.28 6.48
C ARG A 227 9.34 -12.44 7.88
N LYS A 228 8.63 -13.54 8.15
CA LYS A 228 8.09 -13.85 9.47
C LYS A 228 9.20 -14.31 10.42
N GLU A 229 10.10 -15.17 9.94
CA GLU A 229 11.28 -15.65 10.65
C GLU A 229 12.22 -14.52 10.99
N HIS A 230 12.64 -13.70 10.03
CA HIS A 230 13.45 -12.50 10.33
C HIS A 230 12.81 -11.58 11.36
N ARG A 231 11.47 -11.54 11.41
CA ARG A 231 10.73 -10.76 12.39
C ARG A 231 10.71 -11.42 13.78
N SER A 232 10.90 -12.73 13.89
CA SER A 232 11.01 -13.48 15.15
C SER A 232 12.45 -13.72 15.61
N THR A 233 13.42 -13.87 14.71
CA THR A 233 14.83 -14.18 15.00
C THR A 233 15.74 -12.96 14.97
N SER A 234 15.21 -11.75 14.75
CA SER A 234 15.95 -10.54 15.12
C SER A 234 16.26 -10.65 16.63
N PRO A 235 17.55 -10.78 17.04
CA PRO A 235 17.91 -10.98 18.43
C PRO A 235 17.49 -9.73 19.18
N THR A 236 16.32 -9.82 19.81
CA THR A 236 15.98 -8.92 20.88
C THR A 236 16.88 -9.37 22.00
N MET A 237 18.03 -8.71 22.16
CA MET A 237 18.87 -8.86 23.36
C MET A 237 17.92 -8.79 24.55
N ALA A 238 17.74 -9.95 25.17
CA ALA A 238 16.76 -10.20 26.19
C ALA A 238 17.26 -9.52 27.46
N THR A 239 16.84 -8.29 27.70
CA THR A 239 16.56 -7.87 29.07
C THR A 239 15.20 -8.47 29.41
N GLN A 240 15.20 -9.36 30.40
CA GLN A 240 14.02 -10.03 30.90
C GLN A 240 12.98 -9.02 31.41
N GLU A 241 11.74 -9.50 31.41
CA GLU A 241 10.53 -8.92 32.01
C GLU A 241 9.73 -7.91 31.18
N GLY A 242 8.47 -8.27 30.93
CA GLY A 242 7.41 -7.32 30.58
C GLY A 242 6.95 -7.34 29.13
N ASN A 243 5.92 -8.13 28.86
CA ASN A 243 5.09 -8.16 27.65
C ASN A 243 4.70 -6.77 27.13
N GLU A 244 5.12 -6.40 25.91
CA GLU A 244 4.38 -5.50 25.00
C GLU A 244 5.05 -5.41 23.61
N THR A 245 4.76 -6.35 22.70
CA THR A 245 5.17 -6.24 21.28
C THR A 245 4.21 -5.36 20.48
N CYS A 246 4.07 -4.09 20.89
CA CYS A 246 3.46 -3.04 20.09
C CYS A 246 4.59 -2.18 19.53
N ARG A 247 5.13 -2.51 18.33
CA ARG A 247 6.13 -1.72 17.59
C ARG A 247 7.05 -0.92 18.54
N ARG A 248 7.93 -1.61 19.29
CA ARG A 248 8.84 -0.96 20.24
C ARG A 248 9.40 0.30 19.55
N ARG A 249 8.98 1.45 20.07
CA ARG A 249 9.67 2.70 19.78
C ARG A 249 11.09 2.39 20.20
N HIS A 250 12.01 2.54 19.27
CA HIS A 250 13.41 2.39 19.59
C HIS A 250 13.65 3.70 20.27
N ASP A 251 13.69 3.66 21.59
CA ASP A 251 13.91 4.83 22.39
C ASP A 251 15.35 5.24 22.10
N PHE A 252 15.50 6.37 21.40
CA PHE A 252 16.80 6.97 21.15
C PHE A 252 17.31 7.44 22.51
N ASN A 253 18.54 7.07 22.86
CA ASN A 253 19.17 7.63 24.06
C ASN A 253 19.43 9.15 23.84
N SER A 254 19.88 9.86 24.88
CA SER A 254 20.22 11.29 24.78
C SER A 254 21.21 11.57 23.66
N ASP A 255 22.21 10.69 23.53
CA ASP A 255 23.35 10.87 22.66
C ASP A 255 22.94 10.67 21.19
N ASP A 256 22.09 9.69 20.91
CA ASP A 256 21.44 9.44 19.62
C ASP A 256 20.65 10.66 19.16
N LEU A 257 19.92 11.31 20.08
CA LEU A 257 19.15 12.51 19.76
C LEU A 257 20.07 13.68 19.43
N GLU A 258 21.20 13.82 20.13
CA GLU A 258 22.20 14.84 19.85
C GLU A 258 22.93 14.57 18.52
N ASN A 259 23.33 13.34 18.27
CA ASN A 259 23.95 12.90 17.03
C ASN A 259 23.00 13.09 15.84
N LEU A 260 21.71 12.79 15.99
CA LEU A 260 20.69 13.08 14.98
C LEU A 260 20.54 14.58 14.71
N LYS A 261 20.66 15.44 15.73
CA LYS A 261 20.65 16.90 15.53
C LYS A 261 21.88 17.34 14.74
N LYS A 262 23.08 16.89 15.12
CA LYS A 262 24.34 17.18 14.40
C LYS A 262 24.26 16.73 12.94
N LEU A 263 23.80 15.52 12.68
CA LEU A 263 23.62 14.97 11.34
C LEU A 263 22.60 15.77 10.52
N ARG A 264 21.49 16.22 11.12
CA ARG A 264 20.50 17.07 10.43
C ARG A 264 21.05 18.44 10.09
N LEU A 265 21.83 19.05 10.98
CA LEU A 265 22.53 20.32 10.71
C LEU A 265 23.53 20.15 9.57
N ALA A 266 24.15 18.98 9.46
CA ALA A 266 25.01 18.60 8.35
C ALA A 266 24.23 18.16 7.08
N GLY A 267 22.91 18.39 6.98
CA GLY A 267 22.11 18.08 5.79
C GLY A 267 21.76 16.59 5.60
N VAL A 268 22.06 15.73 6.57
CA VAL A 268 21.67 14.32 6.52
C VAL A 268 20.21 14.18 6.94
N HIS A 269 19.35 13.90 5.96
CA HIS A 269 17.91 13.66 6.17
C HIS A 269 17.53 12.21 5.89
N GLY A 270 16.58 11.67 6.65
CA GLY A 270 16.09 10.31 6.45
C GLY A 270 15.32 9.74 7.65
N ASN A 271 15.08 8.43 7.61
CA ASN A 271 14.55 7.71 8.76
C ASN A 271 15.63 7.72 9.87
N PRO A 272 15.37 8.30 11.06
CA PRO A 272 16.38 8.48 12.11
C PRO A 272 17.12 7.19 12.49
N ARG A 273 16.41 6.05 12.50
CA ARG A 273 17.03 4.75 12.81
C ARG A 273 18.06 4.31 11.78
N LYS A 274 17.76 4.52 10.49
CA LYS A 274 18.68 4.14 9.42
C LYS A 274 19.89 5.07 9.39
N VAL A 275 19.66 6.35 9.66
CA VAL A 275 20.72 7.36 9.74
C VAL A 275 21.66 7.04 10.89
N LEU A 276 21.15 6.76 12.09
CA LEU A 276 21.97 6.37 13.24
C LEU A 276 22.68 5.02 13.06
N ALA A 277 22.01 4.02 12.50
CA ALA A 277 22.67 2.75 12.20
C ALA A 277 23.88 2.95 11.28
N THR A 278 23.72 3.73 10.19
CA THR A 278 24.84 4.08 9.31
C THR A 278 25.88 4.95 10.01
N PHE A 279 25.46 5.83 10.92
CA PHE A 279 26.37 6.66 11.72
C PHE A 279 27.29 5.82 12.60
N HIS A 280 26.73 4.85 13.34
CA HIS A 280 27.51 3.93 14.17
C HIS A 280 28.37 2.97 13.33
N GLU A 281 27.86 2.50 12.17
CA GLU A 281 28.68 1.75 11.20
C GLU A 281 29.88 2.57 10.69
N CYS A 282 29.76 3.90 10.69
CA CYS A 282 30.80 4.84 10.27
C CYS A 282 31.63 5.37 11.46
N ASN A 283 31.65 4.65 12.59
CA ASN A 283 32.37 5.02 13.82
C ASN A 283 32.07 6.46 14.28
N ASP A 284 30.79 6.84 14.23
CA ASP A 284 30.29 8.14 14.67
C ASP A 284 30.89 9.35 13.91
N SER A 285 31.43 9.13 12.70
CA SER A 285 31.89 10.21 11.82
C SER A 285 30.75 10.74 10.94
N ILE A 286 30.47 12.05 11.06
CA ILE A 286 29.42 12.74 10.29
C ILE A 286 29.74 12.70 8.79
N GLU A 287 31.00 12.95 8.41
CA GLU A 287 31.45 13.01 7.02
C GLU A 287 31.34 11.63 6.35
N LEU A 288 31.82 10.58 7.01
CA LEU A 288 31.70 9.21 6.49
C LEU A 288 30.23 8.81 6.35
N THR A 289 29.38 9.23 7.29
CA THR A 289 27.93 8.98 7.24
C THR A 289 27.27 9.68 6.05
N GLN A 290 27.63 10.94 5.77
CA GLN A 290 27.15 11.66 4.59
C GLN A 290 27.53 10.94 3.30
N VAL A 291 28.81 10.58 3.15
CA VAL A 291 29.32 9.86 1.98
C VAL A 291 28.60 8.54 1.81
N ARG A 292 28.49 7.74 2.87
CA ARG A 292 27.83 6.42 2.83
C ARG A 292 26.34 6.51 2.50
N ILE A 293 25.64 7.51 3.02
CA ILE A 293 24.23 7.75 2.70
C ILE A 293 24.07 8.19 1.24
N GLN A 294 24.99 9.01 0.73
CA GLN A 294 24.97 9.46 -0.65
C GLN A 294 25.28 8.30 -1.61
N GLU A 295 26.32 7.51 -1.37
CA GLU A 295 26.60 6.27 -2.12
C GLU A 295 25.38 5.35 -2.18
N ASN A 296 24.70 5.18 -1.05
CA ASN A 296 23.49 4.36 -0.98
C ASN A 296 22.30 4.98 -1.73
N LYS A 297 22.23 6.31 -1.88
CA LYS A 297 21.24 6.96 -2.75
C LYS A 297 21.62 6.74 -4.21
N ASP A 298 22.88 6.94 -4.57
CA ASP A 298 23.37 6.80 -5.94
C ASP A 298 23.22 5.36 -6.44
N LYS A 299 23.54 4.34 -5.62
CA LYS A 299 23.27 2.93 -5.91
C LYS A 299 21.78 2.65 -6.15
N ARG A 300 20.88 3.32 -5.41
CA ARG A 300 19.43 3.17 -5.59
C ARG A 300 18.93 3.87 -6.86
N CYS A 301 19.51 5.01 -7.20
CA CYS A 301 19.25 5.70 -8.46
C CYS A 301 19.72 4.84 -9.63
N HIS A 302 20.97 4.35 -9.58
CA HIS A 302 21.55 3.50 -10.61
C HIS A 302 20.76 2.20 -10.80
N HIS A 303 20.40 1.49 -9.73
CA HIS A 303 19.56 0.29 -9.82
C HIS A 303 18.16 0.57 -10.39
N ARG A 304 17.64 1.79 -10.19
CA ARG A 304 16.37 2.22 -10.79
C ARG A 304 16.56 2.50 -12.29
N GLU A 305 17.64 3.18 -12.67
CA GLU A 305 18.00 3.44 -14.06
C GLU A 305 18.28 2.14 -14.83
N GLU A 306 19.02 1.20 -14.25
CA GLU A 306 19.26 -0.13 -14.84
C GLU A 306 17.94 -0.87 -15.05
N ARG A 307 17.05 -0.89 -14.05
CA ARG A 307 15.73 -1.53 -14.18
C ARG A 307 14.85 -0.86 -15.23
N THR A 308 14.90 0.46 -15.33
CA THR A 308 14.22 1.20 -16.38
C THR A 308 14.83 0.88 -17.74
N SER A 309 16.17 0.85 -17.86
CA SER A 309 16.85 0.51 -19.12
C SER A 309 16.59 -0.92 -19.56
N VAL A 310 16.56 -1.90 -18.64
CA VAL A 310 16.29 -3.30 -18.98
C VAL A 310 14.83 -3.48 -19.38
N ALA A 311 13.90 -2.80 -18.71
CA ALA A 311 12.49 -2.78 -19.09
C ALA A 311 12.27 -2.06 -20.43
N ASP A 312 13.00 -0.98 -20.70
CA ASP A 312 12.94 -0.20 -21.94
C ASP A 312 13.58 -0.97 -23.11
N ILE A 313 14.71 -1.66 -22.89
CA ILE A 313 15.35 -2.55 -23.86
C ILE A 313 14.43 -3.73 -24.16
N HIS A 314 13.82 -4.35 -23.14
CA HIS A 314 12.89 -5.46 -23.34
C HIS A 314 11.61 -5.02 -24.07
N ASN A 315 11.10 -3.82 -23.80
CA ASN A 315 9.95 -3.26 -24.52
C ASN A 315 10.32 -2.79 -25.94
N ALA A 316 11.53 -2.28 -26.17
CA ALA A 316 12.04 -1.92 -27.50
C ALA A 316 12.28 -3.16 -28.37
N TYR A 317 12.73 -4.27 -27.78
CA TYR A 317 12.93 -5.54 -28.49
C TYR A 317 11.63 -6.21 -28.95
N ILE A 318 10.48 -5.81 -28.40
CA ILE A 318 9.20 -6.51 -28.65
C ILE A 318 8.56 -6.19 -30.00
N LYS A 319 9.00 -5.23 -30.82
CA LYS A 319 8.23 -4.93 -32.06
C LYS A 319 8.89 -4.20 -33.24
N ILE A 320 10.16 -4.46 -33.57
CA ILE A 320 10.76 -3.89 -34.83
C ILE A 320 11.41 -4.95 -35.73
N ASN A 321 11.38 -6.23 -35.36
CA ASN A 321 11.73 -7.28 -36.33
C ASN A 321 10.46 -7.61 -37.14
N GLN A 322 10.48 -7.27 -38.43
CA GLN A 322 9.52 -7.63 -39.51
C GLN A 322 8.53 -6.55 -39.99
N ARG A 323 9.00 -5.34 -40.33
CA ARG A 323 8.29 -4.52 -41.33
C ARG A 323 9.25 -4.11 -42.45
N GLU A 324 9.00 -4.59 -43.66
CA GLU A 324 9.80 -4.33 -44.87
C GLU A 324 9.72 -2.87 -45.35
N ASP A 325 8.78 -2.08 -44.81
CA ASP A 325 8.47 -0.72 -45.25
C ASP A 325 9.26 0.39 -44.54
N TRP A 326 10.25 0.06 -43.70
CA TRP A 326 11.04 1.07 -43.00
C TRP A 326 12.13 1.66 -43.90
N PRO A 327 12.31 3.00 -43.93
CA PRO A 327 13.45 3.63 -44.57
C PRO A 327 14.77 3.09 -44.00
N ARG A 328 15.72 2.75 -44.89
CA ARG A 328 16.96 2.03 -44.54
C ARG A 328 17.90 2.82 -43.63
N ASP A 329 17.66 4.11 -43.47
CA ASP A 329 18.44 5.08 -42.72
C ASP A 329 17.97 5.27 -41.26
N ILE A 330 16.89 4.61 -40.83
CA ILE A 330 16.43 4.66 -39.44
C ILE A 330 16.95 3.48 -38.64
N GLU A 331 17.98 3.70 -37.83
CA GLU A 331 18.59 2.67 -37.00
C GLU A 331 17.84 2.44 -35.66
N GLN A 332 17.19 3.48 -35.10
CA GLN A 332 16.57 3.40 -33.77
C GLN A 332 15.29 4.25 -33.66
N VAL A 333 14.34 3.76 -32.85
CA VAL A 333 13.07 4.43 -32.56
C VAL A 333 12.85 4.40 -31.05
N TYR A 334 12.50 5.56 -30.48
CA TYR A 334 12.22 5.69 -29.05
C TYR A 334 10.74 5.98 -28.84
N LEU A 335 10.12 5.26 -27.90
CA LEU A 335 8.77 5.54 -27.43
C LEU A 335 8.83 6.29 -26.10
N ASP A 336 8.11 7.41 -25.98
CA ASP A 336 7.86 8.03 -24.69
C ASP A 336 6.72 7.33 -23.93
N GLY A 337 6.62 7.56 -22.62
CA GLY A 337 5.52 7.10 -21.77
C GLY A 337 4.12 7.61 -22.18
N ASN A 338 4.05 8.53 -23.16
CA ASN A 338 2.83 9.00 -23.81
C ASN A 338 2.63 8.46 -25.25
N ASN A 339 3.35 7.40 -25.64
CA ASN A 339 3.30 6.77 -26.97
C ASN A 339 3.72 7.68 -28.15
N MET A 340 4.53 8.72 -27.91
CA MET A 340 5.14 9.48 -29.01
C MET A 340 6.37 8.74 -29.53
N MET A 341 6.51 8.63 -30.85
CA MET A 341 7.69 8.05 -31.50
C MET A 341 8.72 9.13 -31.79
N PHE A 342 9.97 8.90 -31.38
CA PHE A 342 11.13 9.71 -31.77
C PHE A 342 12.10 8.88 -32.57
N VAL A 343 12.64 9.46 -33.63
CA VAL A 343 13.61 8.81 -34.51
C VAL A 343 15.06 9.11 -34.08
N VAL A 344 15.27 10.11 -33.20
CA VAL A 344 16.61 10.54 -32.76
C VAL A 344 16.64 10.81 -31.25
N ASP A 345 17.66 10.31 -30.54
CA ASP A 345 17.79 10.46 -29.07
C ASP A 345 17.97 11.93 -28.64
N SER A 346 18.54 12.78 -29.49
CA SER A 346 18.66 14.22 -29.24
C SER A 346 17.29 14.89 -29.12
N LEU A 347 16.32 14.53 -29.96
CA LEU A 347 14.93 15.02 -29.89
C LEU A 347 14.23 14.51 -28.62
N ARG A 348 14.43 13.23 -28.27
CA ARG A 348 13.91 12.68 -27.01
C ARG A 348 14.44 13.44 -25.79
N ARG A 349 15.75 13.70 -25.72
CA ARG A 349 16.37 14.46 -24.62
C ARG A 349 15.84 15.90 -24.55
N LEU A 350 15.65 16.56 -25.70
CA LEU A 350 15.05 17.90 -25.77
C LEU A 350 13.58 17.91 -25.28
N CYS A 351 12.78 16.89 -25.61
CA CYS A 351 11.41 16.71 -25.12
C CYS A 351 11.35 16.51 -23.60
N LEU A 352 12.17 15.59 -23.09
CA LEU A 352 12.17 15.22 -21.67
C LEU A 352 12.66 16.35 -20.75
N ASN A 353 13.55 17.21 -21.25
CA ASN A 353 14.08 18.36 -20.50
C ASN A 353 13.11 19.57 -20.43
N ARG A 354 11.84 19.42 -20.88
CA ARG A 354 10.80 20.46 -20.81
C ARG A 354 11.17 21.79 -21.48
N ALA A 355 12.06 21.79 -22.46
CA ALA A 355 12.43 22.97 -23.24
C ALA A 355 11.39 23.26 -24.36
N GLY A 356 10.10 23.30 -24.00
CA GLY A 356 8.94 23.16 -24.91
C GLY A 356 9.06 23.86 -26.27
N LYS A 357 9.35 25.17 -26.29
CA LYS A 357 9.44 25.94 -27.54
C LYS A 357 10.59 25.56 -28.47
N LYS A 358 11.75 25.16 -27.92
CA LYS A 358 12.91 24.73 -28.74
C LYS A 358 12.65 23.35 -29.34
N THR A 359 12.03 22.48 -28.56
CA THR A 359 11.65 21.14 -28.95
C THR A 359 10.58 21.15 -30.04
N GLU A 360 9.52 21.95 -29.90
CA GLU A 360 8.48 22.10 -30.92
C GLU A 360 9.05 22.60 -32.24
N ARG A 361 9.96 23.59 -32.21
CA ARG A 361 10.64 24.08 -33.42
C ARG A 361 11.48 22.99 -34.09
N ALA A 362 12.30 22.27 -33.33
CA ALA A 362 13.15 21.20 -33.86
C ALA A 362 12.33 20.05 -34.45
N ILE A 363 11.22 19.66 -33.81
CA ILE A 363 10.28 18.67 -34.35
C ILE A 363 9.64 19.19 -35.64
N GLY A 364 9.23 20.46 -35.68
CA GLY A 364 8.66 21.09 -36.88
C GLY A 364 9.64 21.13 -38.06
N GLU A 365 10.91 21.44 -37.82
CA GLU A 365 11.96 21.45 -38.85
C GLU A 365 12.21 20.04 -39.40
N VAL A 366 12.27 19.02 -38.54
CA VAL A 366 12.43 17.62 -38.96
C VAL A 366 11.22 17.14 -39.75
N ALA A 367 10.00 17.46 -39.31
CA ALA A 367 8.77 17.12 -40.02
C ALA A 367 8.68 17.82 -41.39
N ALA A 368 9.11 19.09 -41.48
CA ALA A 368 9.14 19.84 -42.74
C ALA A 368 10.16 19.26 -43.72
N ALA A 369 11.38 18.94 -43.27
CA ALA A 369 12.40 18.30 -44.08
C ALA A 369 11.95 16.92 -44.58
N TRP A 370 11.31 16.14 -43.70
CA TRP A 370 10.72 14.85 -44.06
C TRP A 370 9.65 14.98 -45.13
N ASN A 371 8.72 15.94 -45.00
CA ASN A 371 7.69 16.20 -46.00
C ASN A 371 8.27 16.63 -47.35
N GLN A 372 9.35 17.44 -47.36
CA GLN A 372 10.03 17.83 -48.59
C GLN A 372 10.67 16.63 -49.30
N GLN A 373 11.33 15.73 -48.55
CA GLN A 373 11.98 14.54 -49.09
C GLN A 373 11.00 13.46 -49.56
N MET A 374 9.92 13.24 -48.81
CA MET A 374 8.98 12.17 -49.13
C MET A 374 8.04 12.49 -50.30
N HIS A 375 8.09 13.72 -50.85
CA HIS A 375 7.27 14.14 -52.00
C HIS A 375 5.82 13.68 -51.87
N ILE A 376 5.27 13.73 -50.65
CA ILE A 376 3.85 13.45 -50.45
C ILE A 376 3.15 14.65 -51.08
N PRO A 377 2.47 14.49 -52.23
CA PRO A 377 1.79 15.62 -52.85
C PRO A 377 0.80 16.16 -51.81
N ASN A 378 0.83 17.48 -51.60
CA ASN A 378 -0.06 18.16 -50.66
C ASN A 378 -1.49 17.63 -50.87
N VAL A 379 -2.01 16.93 -49.87
CA VAL A 379 -3.43 16.58 -49.83
C VAL A 379 -4.13 17.88 -49.42
N GLU A 380 -4.81 18.52 -50.38
CA GLU A 380 -5.70 19.67 -50.14
C GLU A 380 -6.79 19.36 -49.12
#